data_AF-A0A4R4P706-F1
#
_entry.id   AF-A0A4R4P706-F1
#
_cell.length_a   1.000
_cell.length_b   1.000
_cell.length_c   1.000
_cell.angle_alpha   90.00
_cell.angle_beta   90.00
_cell.angle_gamma   90.00
#
_symmetry.space_group_name_H-M   'P 1'
#
loop_
_entity.id
_entity.type
_entity.pdbx_description
1 polymer ?
#
loop_
_entity_poly.entity_id
_entity_poly.type
_entity_poly.pdbx_seq_one_letter_code
_entity_poly.pdbx_strand_id
1 'polypeptide(L)'
;MDNRGLSPRAVSRASARAESTILQLLDGRIMPSPEIVRDIAPALQIAEADLLTIAGLATTARATSARPYRNSTEIGELVSIASSLSDGQLEQLVGIARRLKSEDHD
;
A
#
# COMPACT_ATOMS: atom_id res chain seq x y z
N MET A 1 11.75 -11.27 9.95
CA MET A 1 11.79 -12.52 9.17
C MET A 1 11.55 -13.73 10.07
N ASP A 2 12.13 -13.74 11.27
CA ASP A 2 11.99 -14.81 12.27
C ASP A 2 10.53 -15.15 12.60
N ASN A 3 9.67 -14.14 12.78
CA ASN A 3 8.24 -14.33 13.04
C ASN A 3 7.46 -15.03 11.90
N ARG A 4 8.05 -15.11 10.69
CA ARG A 4 7.45 -15.75 9.50
C ARG A 4 8.19 -17.02 9.07
N GLY A 5 9.21 -17.45 9.83
CA GLY A 5 10.02 -18.63 9.49
C GLY A 5 10.78 -18.52 8.16
N LEU A 6 10.98 -17.29 7.66
CA LEU A 6 11.66 -17.04 6.38
C LEU A 6 13.17 -16.94 6.60
N SER A 7 13.95 -17.70 5.82
CA SER A 7 15.41 -17.55 5.81
C SER A 7 15.85 -16.41 4.87
N PRO A 8 17.00 -15.75 5.13
CA PRO A 8 17.55 -14.73 4.23
C PRO A 8 17.71 -15.23 2.79
N ARG A 9 18.12 -16.50 2.62
CA ARG A 9 18.22 -17.19 1.34
C ARG A 9 16.87 -17.35 0.64
N ALA A 10 15.79 -17.62 1.37
CA ALA A 10 14.45 -17.71 0.80
C ALA A 10 13.99 -16.35 0.25
N VAL A 11 14.21 -15.28 1.03
CA VAL A 11 13.85 -13.92 0.61
C VAL A 11 14.69 -13.46 -0.58
N SER A 12 16.00 -13.72 -0.55
CA SER A 12 16.92 -13.43 -1.67
C SER A 12 16.43 -14.02 -2.99
N ARG A 13 16.03 -15.30 -2.99
CA ARG A 13 15.50 -15.97 -4.20
C ARG A 13 14.16 -15.37 -4.65
N ALA A 14 13.27 -15.07 -3.70
CA ALA A 14 11.94 -14.55 -4.01
C ALA A 14 11.95 -13.09 -4.48
N SER A 15 12.90 -12.28 -4.01
CA SER A 15 13.01 -10.85 -4.36
C SER A 15 14.04 -10.57 -5.45
N ALA A 16 14.71 -11.60 -5.99
CA ALA A 16 15.86 -11.47 -6.90
C ALA A 16 16.96 -10.51 -6.39
N ARG A 17 17.14 -10.40 -5.06
CA ARG A 17 18.20 -9.60 -4.44
C ARG A 17 19.29 -10.51 -3.91
N ALA A 18 20.53 -10.03 -3.90
CA ALA A 18 21.65 -10.81 -3.36
C ALA A 18 21.41 -11.14 -1.88
N GLU A 19 21.75 -12.37 -1.46
CA GLU A 19 21.62 -12.79 -0.06
C GLU A 19 22.42 -11.88 0.89
N SER A 20 23.57 -11.39 0.44
CA SER A 20 24.38 -10.41 1.16
C SER A 20 23.67 -9.06 1.36
N THR A 21 22.82 -8.63 0.42
CA THR A 21 21.99 -7.42 0.55
C THR A 21 20.92 -7.65 1.62
N ILE A 22 20.27 -8.81 1.61
CA ILE A 22 19.27 -9.17 2.62
C ILE A 22 19.89 -9.19 4.02
N LEU A 23 21.06 -9.81 4.18
CA LEU A 23 21.79 -9.84 5.45
C LEU A 23 22.19 -8.43 5.91
N GLN A 24 22.71 -7.59 5.01
CA GLN A 24 23.05 -6.20 5.35
C GLN A 24 21.84 -5.36 5.77
N LEU A 25 20.65 -5.60 5.20
CA LEU A 25 19.41 -4.96 5.62
C LEU A 25 18.98 -5.43 7.01
N LEU A 26 19.07 -6.74 7.28
CA LEU A 26 18.74 -7.32 8.59
C LEU A 26 19.67 -6.81 9.69
N ASP A 27 20.96 -6.67 9.38
CA ASP A 27 21.98 -6.13 10.29
C ASP A 27 21.94 -4.60 10.41
N GLY A 28 21.06 -3.91 9.65
CA GLY A 28 20.98 -2.45 9.64
C GLY A 28 22.20 -1.74 9.04
N ARG A 29 23.06 -2.45 8.30
CA ARG A 29 24.28 -1.90 7.70
C ARG A 29 24.01 -1.04 6.47
N ILE A 30 22.89 -1.29 5.79
CA ILE A 30 22.43 -0.47 4.68
C ILE A 30 20.99 -0.05 4.94
N MET A 31 20.66 1.20 4.60
CA MET A 31 19.27 1.63 4.61
C MET A 31 18.54 1.07 3.38
N PRO A 32 17.30 0.60 3.53
CA PRO A 32 16.49 0.19 2.40
C PRO A 32 16.21 1.39 1.48
N SER A 33 16.21 1.16 0.18
CA SER A 33 15.67 2.11 -0.81
C SER A 33 14.25 1.70 -1.20
N PRO A 34 13.43 2.60 -1.78
CA PRO A 34 12.09 2.25 -2.23
C PRO A 34 12.06 1.07 -3.22
N GLU A 35 13.05 0.99 -4.11
CA GLU A 35 13.19 -0.10 -5.08
C GLU A 35 13.46 -1.44 -4.38
N ILE A 36 14.30 -1.43 -3.35
CA ILE A 36 14.59 -2.62 -2.54
C ILE A 36 13.33 -3.06 -1.77
N VAL A 37 12.57 -2.11 -1.22
CA VAL A 37 11.33 -2.41 -0.51
C VAL A 37 10.28 -3.01 -1.44
N ARG A 38 10.11 -2.45 -2.64
CA ARG A 38 9.19 -2.96 -3.66
C ARG A 38 9.47 -4.42 -4.03
N ASP A 39 10.75 -4.78 -4.16
CA ASP A 39 11.13 -6.16 -4.53
C ASP A 39 10.97 -7.14 -3.37
N ILE A 40 11.18 -6.69 -2.13
CA ILE A 40 11.12 -7.53 -0.93
C ILE A 40 9.69 -7.70 -0.40
N ALA A 41 8.82 -6.70 -0.58
CA ALA A 41 7.45 -6.71 -0.07
C ALA A 41 6.64 -7.97 -0.44
N PRO A 42 6.64 -8.44 -1.71
CA PRO A 42 5.96 -9.69 -2.09
C PRO A 42 6.55 -10.91 -1.38
N ALA A 43 7.88 -10.99 -1.26
CA ALA A 43 8.57 -12.10 -0.61
C ALA A 43 8.25 -12.19 0.88
N LEU A 44 8.03 -11.04 1.52
CA LEU A 44 7.62 -10.96 2.92
C LEU A 44 6.11 -11.11 3.12
N GLN A 45 5.30 -11.06 2.06
CA GLN A 45 3.84 -10.97 2.13
C GLN A 45 3.39 -9.80 3.03
N ILE A 46 3.97 -8.62 2.79
CA ILE A 46 3.61 -7.36 3.43
C ILE A 46 3.27 -6.38 2.31
N ALA A 47 2.24 -5.54 2.49
CA ALA A 47 1.94 -4.51 1.52
C ALA A 47 3.12 -3.55 1.38
N GLU A 48 3.47 -3.18 0.15
CA GLU A 48 4.60 -2.28 -0.13
C GLU A 48 4.49 -0.97 0.67
N ALA A 49 3.28 -0.38 0.74
CA ALA A 49 3.02 0.85 1.47
C ALA A 49 3.31 0.72 2.98
N ASP A 50 2.97 -0.41 3.58
CA ASP A 50 3.23 -0.67 4.99
C ASP A 50 4.74 -0.83 5.22
N LEU A 51 5.42 -1.57 4.34
CA LEU A 51 6.86 -1.80 4.47
C LEU A 51 7.67 -0.51 4.25
N LEU A 52 7.25 0.35 3.33
CA LEU A 52 7.81 1.69 3.13
C LEU A 52 7.63 2.57 4.38
N THR A 53 6.43 2.54 4.97
CA THR A 53 6.13 3.27 6.21
C THR A 53 7.00 2.78 7.37
N ILE A 54 7.11 1.46 7.56
CA ILE A 54 7.97 0.84 8.59
C ILE A 54 9.43 1.22 8.37
N ALA A 55 9.87 1.28 7.11
CA ALA A 55 11.24 1.66 6.76
C ALA A 55 11.54 3.17 6.90
N GLY A 56 10.54 4.00 7.26
CA GLY A 56 10.69 5.45 7.30
C GLY A 56 10.92 6.08 5.91
N LEU A 57 10.72 5.29 4.85
CA LEU A 57 10.77 5.73 3.47
C LEU A 57 9.40 6.27 3.15
N ALA A 58 9.13 7.48 3.61
CA ALA A 58 7.88 8.17 3.36
C ALA A 58 7.52 7.99 1.88
N THR A 59 6.47 7.23 1.64
CA THR A 59 5.86 7.13 0.34
C THR A 59 5.63 8.56 -0.11
N THR A 60 6.07 8.91 -1.30
CA THR A 60 5.43 9.96 -2.10
C THR A 60 3.99 9.58 -2.45
N ALA A 61 3.28 8.89 -1.55
CA ALA A 61 1.88 9.12 -1.32
C ALA A 61 1.81 10.56 -0.86
N ARG A 62 1.70 11.45 -1.86
CA ARG A 62 1.09 12.79 -1.78
C ARG A 62 0.44 12.92 -0.43
N ALA A 63 1.05 13.71 0.45
CA ALA A 63 0.55 13.93 1.80
C ALA A 63 -0.96 14.16 1.73
N THR A 64 -1.75 13.12 1.91
CA THR A 64 -3.13 13.26 2.29
C THR A 64 -2.97 13.63 3.73
N SER A 65 -2.84 14.94 3.94
CA SER A 65 -2.97 15.56 5.23
C SER A 65 -4.14 14.87 5.91
N ALA A 66 -3.84 13.98 6.85
CA ALA A 66 -4.82 13.33 7.70
C ALA A 66 -5.34 14.37 8.68
N ARG A 67 -5.97 15.43 8.17
CA ARG A 67 -7.19 15.89 8.79
C ARG A 67 -8.19 14.77 8.51
N PRO A 68 -8.87 14.23 9.53
CA PRO A 68 -9.99 13.33 9.26
C PRO A 68 -10.86 14.03 8.22
N TYR A 69 -11.08 13.37 7.08
CA TYR A 69 -12.03 13.88 6.09
C TYR A 69 -13.26 14.31 6.89
N ARG A 70 -13.72 15.54 6.66
CA ARG A 70 -14.82 16.12 7.44
C ARG A 70 -16.03 15.17 7.49
N ASN A 71 -16.11 14.27 6.51
CA ASN A 71 -17.14 13.26 6.29
C ASN A 71 -16.56 11.82 6.32
N SER A 72 -15.58 11.54 7.19
CA SER A 72 -14.90 10.23 7.25
C SER A 72 -15.84 9.06 7.56
N THR A 73 -16.91 9.32 8.31
CA THR A 73 -17.94 8.32 8.62
C THR A 73 -18.75 7.96 7.39
N GLU A 74 -19.16 8.98 6.63
CA GLU A 74 -19.95 8.87 5.41
C GLU A 74 -19.15 8.22 4.28
N ILE A 75 -17.83 8.50 4.21
CA ILE A 75 -16.93 7.78 3.29
C ILE A 75 -16.83 6.30 3.67
N GLY A 76 -16.71 5.98 4.95
CA GLY A 76 -16.68 4.59 5.42
C GLY A 76 -17.97 3.84 5.09
N GLU A 77 -19.12 4.50 5.28
CA GLU A 77 -20.43 3.98 4.92
C GLU A 77 -20.56 3.73 3.41
N LEU A 78 -20.12 4.67 2.58
CA LEU A 78 -20.09 4.52 1.12
C LEU A 78 -19.24 3.32 0.69
N VAL A 79 -18.07 3.13 1.29
CA VAL A 79 -17.19 1.97 1.02
C VAL A 79 -17.88 0.67 1.42
N SER A 80 -18.51 0.64 2.60
CA SER A 80 -19.25 -0.53 3.08
C SER A 80 -20.39 -0.90 2.12
N ILE A 81 -21.18 0.08 1.68
CA ILE A 81 -22.28 -0.15 0.73
C ILE A 81 -21.74 -0.63 -0.61
N ALA A 82 -20.74 0.07 -1.17
CA ALA A 82 -20.15 -0.24 -2.46
C ALA A 82 -19.58 -1.67 -2.53
N SER A 83 -19.04 -2.18 -1.41
CA SER A 83 -18.49 -3.54 -1.34
C SER A 83 -19.49 -4.67 -1.56
N SER A 84 -20.80 -4.37 -1.44
CA SER A 84 -21.89 -5.34 -1.61
C SER A 84 -22.63 -5.22 -2.94
N LEU A 85 -22.24 -4.27 -3.78
CA LEU A 85 -22.89 -4.01 -5.06
C LEU A 85 -22.43 -5.00 -6.14
N SER A 86 -23.31 -5.29 -7.09
CA SER A 86 -22.93 -5.96 -8.34
C SER A 86 -22.19 -5.01 -9.28
N ASP A 87 -21.45 -5.55 -10.24
CA ASP A 87 -20.64 -4.76 -11.19
C ASP A 87 -21.44 -3.66 -11.89
N GLY A 88 -22.66 -3.96 -12.35
CA GLY A 88 -23.53 -2.97 -12.99
C GLY A 88 -24.02 -1.86 -12.06
N GLN A 89 -24.22 -2.17 -10.76
CA GLN A 89 -24.59 -1.16 -9.76
C GLN A 89 -23.39 -0.29 -9.37
N LEU A 90 -22.20 -0.87 -9.33
CA LEU A 90 -20.96 -0.13 -9.11
C LEU A 90 -20.67 0.83 -10.26
N GLU A 91 -20.85 0.39 -11.51
CA GLU A 91 -20.71 1.27 -12.69
C GLU A 91 -21.68 2.46 -12.63
N GLN A 92 -22.93 2.22 -12.25
CA GLN A 92 -23.93 3.29 -12.05
C GLN A 92 -23.51 4.27 -10.94
N LEU A 93 -23.03 3.75 -9.80
CA LEU A 93 -22.55 4.58 -8.69
C LEU A 93 -21.36 5.46 -9.11
N VAL A 94 -20.41 4.89 -9.85
CA VAL A 94 -19.27 5.64 -10.41
C VAL A 94 -19.74 6.71 -11.40
N GLY A 95 -20.74 6.40 -12.23
CA GLY A 95 -21.35 7.37 -13.15
C GLY A 95 -21.96 8.57 -12.43
N ILE A 96 -22.73 8.32 -11.37
CA ILE A 96 -23.33 9.38 -10.54
C ILE A 96 -22.26 10.24 -9.87
N ALA A 97 -21.25 9.61 -9.25
CA ALA A 97 -20.17 10.34 -8.59
C ALA A 97 -19.38 11.23 -9.57
N ARG A 98 -19.18 10.77 -10.81
CA ARG A 98 -18.54 11.56 -11.87
C ARG A 98 -19.38 12.76 -12.28
N ARG A 99 -20.70 12.59 -12.40
CA ARG A 99 -21.62 13.69 -12.74
C ARG A 99 -21.64 14.77 -11.66
N LEU A 100 -21.75 14.37 -10.39
CA LEU A 100 -21.70 15.28 -9.25
C LEU A 100 -20.39 16.09 -9.22
N LYS A 101 -19.26 15.45 -9.55
CA LYS A 101 -17.96 16.13 -9.64
C LYS A 101 -17.94 17.20 -10.75
N SER A 102 -18.61 16.96 -11.87
CA SER A 102 -18.67 17.89 -12.99
C SER A 102 -19.62 19.07 -12.72
N GLU A 103 -20.73 18.85 -12.02
CA GLU A 103 -21.70 19.91 -11.66
C GLU A 103 -21.16 20.91 -10.62
N ASP A 104 -20.15 20.51 -9.83
CA ASP A 104 -19.48 21.37 -8.84
C ASP A 104 -18.40 22.30 -9.47
N HIS A 105 -18.16 22.19 -10.78
CA HIS A 105 -17.15 22.96 -11.53
C HIS A 105 -17.73 23.96 -12.56
N ASP A 106 -19.05 24.15 -12.60
CA ASP A 106 -19.77 25.23 -13.33
C ASP A 106 -20.30 26.29 -12.35
#